data_AF-A0A1A8KL13-F1
#
_entry.id   AF-A0A1A8KL13-F1
#
_cell.length_a   1.000
_cell.length_b   1.000
_cell.length_c   1.000
_cell.angle_alpha   90.00
_cell.angle_beta   90.00
_cell.angle_gamma   90.00
#
_symmetry.space_group_name_H-M   'P 1'
#
loop_
_entity.id
_entity.type
_entity.pdbx_description
1 polymer ?
#
loop_
_entity_poly.entity_id
_entity_poly.type
_entity_poly.pdbx_seq_one_letter_code
_entity_poly.pdbx_strand_id
1 'polypeptide(L)'
;SLQSKTKVEEEEGKPAAERASTSGVQEVKEESEEAQRKAKRALRKQIAHLENLLKSYNDEISRLQQAELTLDDMETEDSTYIQEHKLKRKMMKIYEKLCELKGCNTLTGRVIEQKIKFKTTRFPEINRKIERFINSPEARSNPPDYHDIRQLVVRVNERHNLCLNRKQVSQIAQEAFRDTGSLLQERRHLDLVYNFGSRLTDAYKPADDPALSDLSLLKKLRSNREVALSRLDDVIKKYAVKQDDTEEQERIRRLEKNGKEKEKPEEGKQTSQVNG
;
A
#
# COMPACT_ATOMS: atom_id res chain seq x y z
N SER A 1 78.73 26.32 -14.48
CA SER A 1 79.15 26.82 -15.80
C SER A 1 77.95 27.36 -16.53
N LEU A 2 77.89 28.63 -16.95
CA LEU A 2 78.70 29.83 -16.65
C LEU A 2 77.68 30.98 -16.40
N GLN A 3 77.86 32.02 -15.56
CA GLN A 3 78.63 33.28 -15.77
C GLN A 3 78.62 33.78 -17.23
N SER A 4 78.34 35.04 -17.60
CA SER A 4 78.43 36.39 -16.95
C SER A 4 77.31 37.33 -17.49
N LYS A 5 76.78 38.37 -16.80
CA LYS A 5 77.35 39.73 -16.49
C LYS A 5 77.80 40.50 -17.76
N THR A 6 77.53 41.81 -18.04
CA THR A 6 76.78 42.97 -17.43
C THR A 6 76.60 44.08 -18.55
N LYS A 7 76.06 45.32 -18.50
CA LYS A 7 75.47 46.35 -17.56
C LYS A 7 74.70 47.43 -18.43
N VAL A 8 74.23 48.56 -17.82
CA VAL A 8 73.82 49.91 -18.34
C VAL A 8 72.30 50.07 -18.59
N GLU A 9 71.49 50.55 -17.62
CA GLU A 9 71.18 51.97 -17.19
C GLU A 9 70.10 52.65 -18.06
N GLU A 10 68.86 52.78 -17.55
CA GLU A 10 68.16 54.01 -17.05
C GLU A 10 67.37 54.75 -18.17
N GLU A 11 66.22 55.41 -17.95
CA GLU A 11 65.71 56.15 -16.78
C GLU A 11 64.22 55.82 -16.41
N GLU A 12 63.51 56.71 -15.70
CA GLU A 12 62.29 56.40 -14.90
C GLU A 12 60.96 56.18 -15.64
N GLY A 13 60.07 55.37 -15.03
CA GLY A 13 58.65 55.26 -15.40
C GLY A 13 57.79 54.47 -14.40
N LYS A 14 57.09 55.14 -13.48
CA LYS A 14 56.08 54.55 -12.56
C LYS A 14 54.78 54.22 -13.31
N PRO A 15 54.05 53.13 -12.97
CA PRO A 15 53.08 53.25 -11.86
C PRO A 15 52.84 51.98 -11.01
N ALA A 16 52.08 52.21 -9.92
CA ALA A 16 51.18 51.28 -9.22
C ALA A 16 51.67 49.86 -8.86
N ALA A 17 51.90 49.63 -7.56
CA ALA A 17 51.91 48.28 -6.99
C ALA A 17 50.50 47.69 -6.95
N GLU A 18 50.30 46.57 -7.66
CA GLU A 18 49.05 45.82 -7.69
C GLU A 18 48.77 45.12 -6.34
N ARG A 19 48.13 45.84 -5.41
CA ARG A 19 47.62 45.25 -4.17
C ARG A 19 46.26 44.61 -4.41
N ALA A 20 46.19 43.30 -4.25
CA ALA A 20 45.01 42.49 -4.51
C ALA A 20 43.74 43.01 -3.82
N SER A 21 42.68 43.24 -4.60
CA SER A 21 41.37 43.65 -4.09
C SER A 21 40.56 42.43 -3.64
N THR A 22 40.72 42.02 -2.37
CA THR A 22 40.02 40.86 -1.80
C THR A 22 38.62 41.18 -1.24
N SER A 23 38.31 42.47 -1.03
CA SER A 23 37.12 42.91 -0.27
C SER A 23 35.78 42.46 -0.87
N GLY A 24 35.55 42.74 -2.15
CA GLY A 24 34.26 42.47 -2.81
C GLY A 24 33.91 40.98 -2.95
N VAL A 25 34.88 40.07 -2.75
CA VAL A 25 34.64 38.62 -2.73
C VAL A 25 34.27 38.11 -1.32
N GLN A 26 34.54 38.89 -0.27
CA GLN A 26 34.09 38.61 1.09
C GLN A 26 32.67 39.11 1.33
N GLU A 27 32.37 40.37 0.99
CA GLU A 27 31.05 40.98 1.23
C GLU A 27 29.91 40.18 0.56
N VAL A 28 30.07 39.81 -0.71
CA VAL A 28 29.09 38.99 -1.46
C VAL A 28 28.95 37.57 -0.89
N LYS A 29 29.99 37.03 -0.25
CA LYS A 29 29.89 35.75 0.49
C LYS A 29 29.15 35.91 1.80
N GLU A 30 29.40 36.99 2.54
CA GLU A 30 28.78 37.24 3.85
C GLU A 30 27.28 37.53 3.72
N GLU A 31 26.84 38.30 2.73
CA GLU A 31 25.41 38.46 2.41
C GLU A 31 24.75 37.13 2.02
N SER A 32 25.41 36.33 1.17
CA SER A 32 24.93 34.99 0.77
C SER A 32 24.80 34.05 1.97
N GLU A 33 25.77 34.05 2.88
CA GLU A 33 25.70 33.30 4.12
C GLU A 33 24.60 33.80 5.06
N GLU A 34 24.40 35.11 5.20
CA GLU A 34 23.36 35.64 6.07
C GLU A 34 21.95 35.35 5.51
N ALA A 35 21.77 35.44 4.18
CA ALA A 35 20.55 35.02 3.50
C ALA A 35 20.27 33.52 3.71
N GLN A 36 21.29 32.65 3.61
CA GLN A 36 21.16 31.23 3.92
C GLN A 36 20.83 30.99 5.41
N ARG A 37 21.43 31.74 6.34
CA ARG A 37 21.13 31.65 7.79
C ARG A 37 19.68 32.09 8.07
N LYS A 38 19.20 33.16 7.42
CA LYS A 38 17.80 33.63 7.47
C LYS A 38 16.83 32.56 6.92
N ALA A 39 17.12 31.97 5.76
CA ALA A 39 16.32 30.89 5.18
C ALA A 39 16.27 29.64 6.07
N LYS A 40 17.42 29.18 6.59
CA LYS A 40 17.52 28.05 7.54
C LYS A 40 16.73 28.33 8.83
N ARG A 41 16.68 29.58 9.31
CA ARG A 41 15.86 29.99 10.47
C ARG A 41 14.36 30.00 10.16
N ALA A 42 13.96 30.43 8.96
CA ALA A 42 12.57 30.38 8.51
C ALA A 42 12.05 28.94 8.39
N LEU A 43 12.83 28.05 7.74
CA LEU A 43 12.51 26.62 7.62
C LEU A 43 12.32 25.95 9.00
N ARG A 44 13.21 26.22 9.97
CA ARG A 44 13.07 25.72 11.35
C ARG A 44 11.78 26.19 12.03
N LYS A 45 11.37 27.46 11.83
CA LYS A 45 10.09 27.96 12.33
C LYS A 45 8.89 27.25 11.69
N GLN A 46 8.94 27.02 10.38
CA GLN A 46 7.87 26.33 9.65
C GLN A 46 7.70 24.88 10.11
N ILE A 47 8.82 24.16 10.29
CA ILE A 47 8.82 22.79 10.83
C ILE A 47 8.21 22.76 12.24
N ALA A 48 8.67 23.61 13.15
CA ALA A 48 8.14 23.67 14.52
C ALA A 48 6.65 24.05 14.58
N HIS A 49 6.17 24.91 13.68
CA HIS A 49 4.75 25.23 13.57
C HIS A 49 3.91 24.01 13.12
N LEU A 50 4.38 23.28 12.10
CA LEU A 50 3.70 22.07 11.61
C LEU A 50 3.75 20.92 12.64
N GLU A 51 4.83 20.79 13.42
CA GLU A 51 4.93 19.82 14.53
C GLU A 51 3.96 20.14 15.67
N ASN A 52 3.81 21.43 16.03
CA ASN A 52 2.82 21.86 17.02
C ASN A 52 1.38 21.65 16.52
N LEU A 53 1.11 21.88 15.22
CA LEU A 53 -0.19 21.62 14.62
C LEU A 53 -0.50 20.11 14.57
N LEU A 54 0.49 19.28 14.25
CA LEU A 54 0.38 17.82 14.28
C LEU A 54 0.04 17.32 15.70
N LYS A 55 0.68 17.88 16.74
CA LYS A 55 0.34 17.60 18.14
C LYS A 55 -1.10 18.00 18.44
N SER A 56 -1.51 19.22 18.10
CA SER A 56 -2.87 19.72 18.35
C SER A 56 -3.94 18.81 17.70
N TYR A 57 -3.70 18.32 16.48
CA TYR A 57 -4.60 17.36 15.84
C TYR A 57 -4.61 15.99 16.51
N ASN A 58 -3.46 15.48 16.96
CA ASN A 58 -3.36 14.22 17.71
C ASN A 58 -4.10 14.28 19.06
N ASP A 59 -4.01 15.41 19.77
CA ASP A 59 -4.71 15.61 21.04
C ASP A 59 -6.23 15.78 20.83
N GLU A 60 -6.67 16.48 19.78
CA GLU A 60 -8.09 16.57 19.41
C GLU A 60 -8.68 15.23 18.90
N ILE A 61 -7.92 14.46 18.11
CA ILE A 61 -8.29 13.08 17.74
C ILE A 61 -8.47 12.22 19.00
N SER A 62 -7.62 12.39 20.01
CA SER A 62 -7.73 11.66 21.28
C SER A 62 -8.99 12.07 22.06
N ARG A 63 -9.39 13.35 22.00
CA ARG A 63 -10.65 13.84 22.58
C ARG A 63 -11.87 13.27 21.87
N LEU A 64 -11.87 13.23 20.53
CA LEU A 64 -12.96 12.66 19.74
C LEU A 64 -13.11 11.15 19.95
N GLN A 65 -12.00 10.41 20.10
CA GLN A 65 -12.01 8.98 20.43
C GLN A 65 -12.56 8.66 21.82
N GLN A 66 -12.63 9.64 22.72
CA GLN A 66 -13.21 9.52 24.06
C GLN A 66 -14.68 9.96 24.13
N ALA A 67 -15.22 10.54 23.06
CA ALA A 67 -16.62 10.93 22.99
C ALA A 67 -17.50 9.69 22.71
N GLU A 68 -18.48 9.45 23.56
CA GLU A 68 -19.56 8.50 23.28
C GLU A 68 -20.46 9.05 22.15
N LEU A 69 -21.05 8.16 21.35
CA LEU A 69 -22.01 8.51 20.30
C LEU A 69 -23.39 7.93 20.68
N THR A 70 -24.43 8.75 20.60
CA THR A 70 -25.81 8.26 20.63
C THR A 70 -26.21 7.66 19.28
N LEU A 71 -27.36 6.98 19.21
CA LEU A 71 -27.89 6.48 17.93
C LEU A 71 -28.19 7.64 16.97
N ASP A 72 -28.75 8.74 17.47
CA ASP A 72 -29.04 9.95 16.71
C ASP A 72 -27.73 10.57 16.15
N ASP A 73 -26.66 10.62 16.94
CA ASP A 73 -25.34 11.09 16.48
C ASP A 73 -24.80 10.23 15.33
N MET A 74 -25.01 8.91 15.37
CA MET A 74 -24.53 7.97 14.34
C MET A 74 -25.19 8.20 12.97
N GLU A 75 -26.37 8.83 12.91
CA GLU A 75 -27.03 9.20 11.65
C GLU A 75 -26.49 10.52 11.06
N THR A 76 -25.68 11.29 11.80
CA THR A 76 -25.20 12.61 11.34
C THR A 76 -23.93 12.57 10.46
N GLU A 77 -23.91 13.39 9.40
CA GLU A 77 -22.78 13.51 8.46
C GLU A 77 -21.49 14.15 9.05
N ASP A 78 -21.58 14.71 10.26
CA ASP A 78 -20.44 15.28 10.98
C ASP A 78 -20.38 14.79 12.44
N SER A 79 -20.79 13.54 12.67
CA SER A 79 -20.57 12.82 13.93
C SER A 79 -19.08 12.82 14.33
N THR A 80 -18.81 12.66 15.63
CA THR A 80 -17.44 12.68 16.18
C THR A 80 -16.48 11.70 15.48
N TYR A 81 -16.97 10.51 15.11
CA TYR A 81 -16.24 9.52 14.32
C TYR A 81 -15.88 10.03 12.90
N ILE A 82 -16.81 10.72 12.23
CA ILE A 82 -16.56 11.31 10.92
C ILE A 82 -15.61 12.52 11.03
N GLN A 83 -15.72 13.33 12.09
CA GLN A 83 -14.75 14.40 12.41
C GLN A 83 -13.35 13.83 12.65
N GLU A 84 -13.23 12.73 13.42
CA GLU A 84 -11.97 12.04 13.68
C GLU A 84 -11.31 11.57 12.37
N HIS A 85 -12.07 10.97 11.47
CA HIS A 85 -11.61 10.58 10.13
C HIS A 85 -11.25 11.79 9.23
N LYS A 86 -11.98 12.91 9.34
CA LYS A 86 -11.63 14.18 8.67
C LYS A 86 -10.29 14.73 9.21
N LEU A 87 -10.03 14.65 10.53
CA LEU A 87 -8.76 15.09 11.15
C LEU A 87 -7.59 14.15 10.86
N LYS A 88 -7.75 12.83 10.99
CA LYS A 88 -6.72 11.83 10.64
C LYS A 88 -6.20 12.03 9.20
N ARG A 89 -7.09 12.34 8.24
CA ARG A 89 -6.69 12.67 6.86
C ARG A 89 -5.95 14.01 6.71
N LYS A 90 -6.25 15.02 7.54
CA LYS A 90 -5.46 16.28 7.58
C LYS A 90 -4.08 16.06 8.23
N MET A 91 -4.01 15.25 9.28
CA MET A 91 -2.79 14.90 10.00
C MET A 91 -1.75 14.24 9.08
N MET A 92 -2.16 13.29 8.22
CA MET A 92 -1.25 12.66 7.26
C MET A 92 -0.66 13.66 6.25
N LYS A 93 -1.44 14.65 5.77
CA LYS A 93 -0.93 15.71 4.87
C LYS A 93 0.12 16.61 5.53
N ILE A 94 -0.01 16.84 6.85
CA ILE A 94 0.99 17.57 7.62
C ILE A 94 2.26 16.73 7.78
N TYR A 95 2.13 15.43 8.03
CA TYR A 95 3.25 14.49 8.09
C TYR A 95 4.00 14.40 6.76
N GLU A 96 3.30 14.26 5.63
CA GLU A 96 3.87 14.29 4.27
C GLU A 96 4.68 15.58 4.06
N LYS A 97 4.11 16.75 4.39
CA LYS A 97 4.79 18.05 4.28
C LYS A 97 6.00 18.18 5.23
N LEU A 98 5.94 17.58 6.42
CA LEU A 98 7.08 17.53 7.34
C LEU A 98 8.21 16.65 6.82
N CYS A 99 7.91 15.52 6.15
CA CYS A 99 8.93 14.71 5.50
C CYS A 99 9.60 15.45 4.34
N GLU A 100 8.83 16.13 3.48
CA GLU A 100 9.37 16.99 2.42
C GLU A 100 10.32 18.07 2.97
N LEU A 101 9.88 18.82 4.00
CA LEU A 101 10.66 19.92 4.59
C LEU A 101 11.91 19.45 5.35
N LYS A 102 11.97 18.18 5.76
CA LYS A 102 13.13 17.54 6.40
C LYS A 102 14.03 16.76 5.43
N GLY A 103 13.60 16.55 4.18
CA GLY A 103 14.30 15.68 3.22
C GLY A 103 14.21 14.19 3.55
N CYS A 104 13.19 13.78 4.32
CA CYS A 104 12.97 12.40 4.73
C CYS A 104 12.00 11.67 3.79
N ASN A 105 12.03 10.34 3.80
CA ASN A 105 10.96 9.55 3.20
C ASN A 105 9.67 9.60 4.05
N THR A 106 8.55 9.15 3.48
CA THR A 106 7.23 9.07 4.13
C THR A 106 6.91 7.70 4.73
N LEU A 107 7.93 6.83 4.91
CA LEU A 107 7.74 5.50 5.49
C LEU A 107 7.53 5.60 7.00
N THR A 108 6.56 4.84 7.51
CA THR A 108 6.14 4.86 8.90
C THR A 108 6.73 3.74 9.75
N GLY A 109 7.47 2.81 9.14
CA GLY A 109 8.04 1.62 9.79
C GLY A 109 7.07 0.44 9.87
N ARG A 110 5.90 0.55 9.23
CA ARG A 110 4.82 -0.44 9.29
C ARG A 110 5.19 -1.80 8.69
N VAL A 111 4.53 -2.85 9.17
CA VAL A 111 4.82 -4.23 8.73
C VAL A 111 4.46 -4.45 7.26
N ILE A 112 3.47 -3.75 6.68
CA ILE A 112 3.24 -3.75 5.22
C ILE A 112 4.36 -3.09 4.38
N GLU A 113 5.22 -2.27 4.99
CA GLU A 113 6.37 -1.67 4.32
C GLU A 113 7.57 -2.64 4.30
N GLN A 114 7.57 -3.65 5.17
CA GLN A 114 8.65 -4.62 5.28
C GLN A 114 8.66 -5.58 4.09
N LYS A 115 9.88 -5.83 3.58
CA LYS A 115 10.11 -6.69 2.42
C LYS A 115 10.04 -8.17 2.82
N ILE A 116 9.03 -8.89 2.32
CA ILE A 116 8.94 -10.35 2.42
C ILE A 116 10.12 -10.95 1.65
N LYS A 117 10.84 -11.90 2.28
CA LYS A 117 11.87 -12.72 1.62
C LYS A 117 11.21 -14.01 1.15
N PHE A 118 11.33 -14.37 -0.12
CA PHE A 118 10.66 -15.57 -0.67
C PHE A 118 11.68 -16.65 -1.05
N LYS A 119 11.56 -17.84 -0.43
CA LYS A 119 12.53 -18.94 -0.57
C LYS A 119 11.89 -20.34 -0.71
N THR A 120 10.58 -20.44 -0.97
CA THR A 120 9.84 -21.72 -1.05
C THR A 120 10.40 -22.69 -2.08
N THR A 121 10.70 -22.23 -3.31
CA THR A 121 11.05 -23.15 -4.39
C THR A 121 12.54 -23.49 -4.41
N ARG A 122 12.90 -24.62 -5.02
CA ARG A 122 14.31 -25.02 -5.23
C ARG A 122 15.05 -24.15 -6.27
N PHE A 123 14.36 -23.24 -6.95
CA PHE A 123 14.90 -22.45 -8.07
C PHE A 123 15.08 -20.97 -7.67
N PRO A 124 16.32 -20.49 -7.46
CA PRO A 124 16.57 -19.10 -7.07
C PRO A 124 15.98 -18.05 -8.04
N GLU A 125 15.83 -18.40 -9.32
CA GLU A 125 15.32 -17.56 -10.40
C GLU A 125 13.82 -17.28 -10.19
N ILE A 126 13.07 -18.35 -9.87
CA ILE A 126 11.63 -18.28 -9.56
C ILE A 126 11.46 -17.48 -8.26
N ASN A 127 12.23 -17.83 -7.23
CA ASN A 127 12.20 -17.15 -5.93
C ASN A 127 12.44 -15.65 -6.08
N ARG A 128 13.51 -15.24 -6.78
CA ARG A 128 13.84 -13.82 -7.07
C ARG A 128 12.79 -13.11 -7.92
N LYS A 129 11.97 -13.82 -8.71
CA LYS A 129 10.91 -13.21 -9.53
C LYS A 129 9.62 -13.03 -8.73
N ILE A 130 9.23 -14.01 -7.92
CA ILE A 130 8.10 -13.92 -6.99
C ILE A 130 8.39 -12.89 -5.89
N GLU A 131 9.58 -12.88 -5.28
CA GLU A 131 9.98 -11.90 -4.26
C GLU A 131 9.87 -10.45 -4.75
N ARG A 132 10.16 -10.18 -6.03
CA ARG A 132 9.98 -8.85 -6.63
C ARG A 132 8.52 -8.51 -6.91
N PHE A 133 7.67 -9.51 -7.16
CA PHE A 133 6.24 -9.29 -7.39
C PHE A 133 5.50 -8.99 -6.08
N ILE A 134 5.65 -9.83 -5.05
CA ILE A 134 4.91 -9.72 -3.76
C ILE A 134 5.30 -8.49 -2.91
N ASN A 135 6.38 -7.81 -3.30
CA ASN A 135 6.85 -6.57 -2.70
C ASN A 135 6.68 -5.36 -3.63
N SER A 136 5.98 -5.50 -4.77
CA SER A 136 5.60 -4.36 -5.59
C SER A 136 4.56 -3.49 -4.87
N PRO A 137 4.42 -2.20 -5.22
CA PRO A 137 3.34 -1.37 -4.69
C PRO A 137 1.94 -1.93 -5.00
N GLU A 138 1.78 -2.51 -6.20
CA GLU A 138 0.56 -3.13 -6.71
C GLU A 138 0.12 -4.32 -5.86
N ALA A 139 1.04 -5.24 -5.54
CA ALA A 139 0.78 -6.44 -4.74
C ALA A 139 0.40 -6.16 -3.27
N ARG A 140 0.45 -4.89 -2.82
CA ARG A 140 -0.08 -4.47 -1.51
C ARG A 140 -1.56 -4.10 -1.55
N SER A 141 -2.09 -3.71 -2.72
CA SER A 141 -3.50 -3.39 -2.93
C SER A 141 -4.26 -4.55 -3.56
N ASN A 142 -3.67 -5.18 -4.58
CA ASN A 142 -4.21 -6.34 -5.28
C ASN A 142 -3.25 -7.52 -5.14
N PRO A 143 -3.48 -8.46 -4.19
CA PRO A 143 -2.59 -9.60 -4.01
C PRO A 143 -2.66 -10.54 -5.24
N PRO A 144 -1.56 -11.23 -5.61
CA PRO A 144 -1.54 -12.18 -6.72
C PRO A 144 -2.62 -13.26 -6.60
N ASP A 145 -3.21 -13.63 -7.73
CA ASP A 145 -3.96 -14.87 -7.85
C ASP A 145 -3.04 -16.07 -8.22
N TYR A 146 -3.64 -17.25 -8.42
CA TYR A 146 -2.88 -18.42 -8.87
C TYR A 146 -2.37 -18.29 -10.31
N HIS A 147 -3.09 -17.57 -11.18
CA HIS A 147 -2.67 -17.34 -12.57
C HIS A 147 -1.41 -16.47 -12.62
N ASP A 148 -1.35 -15.38 -11.85
CA ASP A 148 -0.17 -14.51 -11.71
C ASP A 148 1.08 -15.31 -11.36
N ILE A 149 1.03 -16.05 -10.24
CA ILE A 149 2.15 -16.87 -9.78
C ILE A 149 2.53 -17.93 -10.82
N ARG A 150 1.54 -18.60 -11.43
CA ARG A 150 1.79 -19.59 -12.48
C ARG A 150 2.46 -18.97 -13.72
N GLN A 151 2.03 -17.79 -14.15
CA GLN A 151 2.65 -17.08 -15.28
C GLN A 151 4.04 -16.53 -14.93
N LEU A 152 4.33 -16.24 -13.66
CA LEU A 152 5.70 -15.92 -13.22
C LEU A 152 6.59 -17.18 -13.29
N VAL A 153 6.11 -18.36 -12.88
CA VAL A 153 6.85 -19.63 -13.01
C VAL A 153 7.10 -20.00 -14.47
N VAL A 154 6.09 -19.92 -15.35
CA VAL A 154 6.21 -20.20 -16.81
C VAL A 154 7.29 -19.31 -17.43
N ARG A 155 7.17 -17.99 -17.30
CA ARG A 155 8.11 -17.02 -17.90
C ARG A 155 9.54 -17.15 -17.36
N VAL A 156 9.73 -17.68 -16.14
CA VAL A 156 11.07 -17.94 -15.59
C VAL A 156 11.63 -19.27 -16.10
N ASN A 157 10.82 -20.32 -16.19
CA ASN A 157 11.21 -21.60 -16.76
C ASN A 157 11.75 -21.44 -18.19
N GLU A 158 11.02 -20.68 -19.01
CA GLU A 158 11.41 -20.32 -20.39
C GLU A 158 12.68 -19.45 -20.41
N ARG A 159 12.70 -18.33 -19.68
CA ARG A 159 13.82 -17.38 -19.69
C ARG A 159 15.15 -17.96 -19.19
N HIS A 160 15.10 -18.92 -18.27
CA HIS A 160 16.29 -19.51 -17.64
C HIS A 160 16.53 -20.97 -18.06
N ASN A 161 15.78 -21.48 -19.04
CA ASN A 161 15.86 -22.86 -19.53
C ASN A 161 15.87 -23.91 -18.38
N LEU A 162 14.95 -23.77 -17.41
CA LEU A 162 14.89 -24.67 -16.24
C LEU A 162 14.36 -26.08 -16.58
N CYS A 163 13.99 -26.32 -17.84
CA CYS A 163 13.52 -27.60 -18.39
C CYS A 163 12.32 -28.24 -17.63
N LEU A 164 11.53 -27.44 -16.91
CA LEU A 164 10.38 -27.91 -16.15
C LEU A 164 9.23 -28.24 -17.10
N ASN A 165 8.69 -29.45 -16.97
CA ASN A 165 7.52 -29.87 -17.73
C ASN A 165 6.21 -29.25 -17.19
N ARG A 166 5.13 -29.30 -17.97
CA ARG A 166 3.84 -28.67 -17.61
C ARG A 166 3.25 -29.13 -16.27
N LYS A 167 3.51 -30.37 -15.82
CA LYS A 167 3.07 -30.87 -14.50
C LYS A 167 3.90 -30.26 -13.37
N GLN A 168 5.24 -30.28 -13.51
CA GLN A 168 6.17 -29.66 -12.56
C GLN A 168 5.91 -28.16 -12.40
N VAL A 169 5.69 -27.43 -13.51
CA VAL A 169 5.34 -26.00 -13.50
C VAL A 169 4.06 -25.73 -12.71
N SER A 170 3.00 -26.52 -12.90
CA SER A 170 1.75 -26.36 -12.15
C SER A 170 1.92 -26.69 -10.66
N GLN A 171 2.66 -27.75 -10.31
CA GLN A 171 2.93 -28.09 -8.91
C GLN A 171 3.72 -26.98 -8.21
N ILE A 172 4.83 -26.52 -8.80
CA ILE A 172 5.67 -25.45 -8.27
C ILE A 172 4.87 -24.15 -8.14
N ALA A 173 3.99 -23.85 -9.11
CA ALA A 173 3.10 -22.70 -9.02
C ALA A 173 2.07 -22.82 -7.90
N GLN A 174 1.49 -24.01 -7.66
CA GLN A 174 0.50 -24.24 -6.60
C GLN A 174 1.14 -24.13 -5.20
N GLU A 175 2.31 -24.73 -5.00
CA GLU A 175 3.10 -24.61 -3.77
C GLU A 175 3.52 -23.16 -3.53
N ALA A 176 4.08 -22.49 -4.54
CA ALA A 176 4.51 -21.10 -4.44
C ALA A 176 3.35 -20.11 -4.25
N PHE A 177 2.16 -20.38 -4.80
CA PHE A 177 0.96 -19.57 -4.62
C PHE A 177 0.43 -19.66 -3.19
N ARG A 178 0.29 -20.88 -2.65
CA ARG A 178 -0.13 -21.09 -1.26
C ARG A 178 0.79 -20.36 -0.29
N ASP A 179 2.10 -20.61 -0.41
CA ASP A 179 3.11 -20.01 0.47
C ASP A 179 3.16 -18.48 0.32
N THR A 180 2.99 -17.94 -0.90
CA THR A 180 2.82 -16.50 -1.14
C THR A 180 1.59 -15.95 -0.42
N GLY A 181 0.46 -16.63 -0.51
CA GLY A 181 -0.79 -16.26 0.17
C GLY A 181 -0.61 -16.20 1.69
N SER A 182 0.00 -17.24 2.28
CA SER A 182 0.30 -17.27 3.72
C SER A 182 1.20 -16.11 4.16
N LEU A 183 2.31 -15.84 3.45
CA LEU A 183 3.22 -14.74 3.78
C LEU A 183 2.57 -13.35 3.64
N LEU A 184 1.69 -13.17 2.65
CA LEU A 184 0.94 -11.91 2.48
C LEU A 184 -0.15 -11.74 3.55
N GLN A 185 -0.84 -12.83 3.92
CA GLN A 185 -1.84 -12.84 4.98
C GLN A 185 -1.19 -12.57 6.35
N GLU A 186 -0.07 -13.22 6.66
CA GLU A 186 0.70 -13.02 7.88
C GLU A 186 1.19 -11.57 7.98
N ARG A 187 1.81 -11.01 6.93
CA ARG A 187 2.22 -9.60 6.91
C ARG A 187 1.05 -8.65 7.18
N ARG A 188 -0.12 -8.91 6.60
CA ARG A 188 -1.34 -8.10 6.81
C ARG A 188 -1.96 -8.30 8.20
N HIS A 189 -1.86 -9.49 8.78
CA HIS A 189 -2.35 -9.79 10.13
C HIS A 189 -1.48 -9.14 11.20
N LEU A 190 -0.15 -9.27 11.10
CA LEU A 190 0.79 -8.60 11.99
C LEU A 190 0.68 -7.07 11.89
N ASP A 191 0.56 -6.53 10.68
CA ASP A 191 0.33 -5.09 10.48
C ASP A 191 -0.99 -4.61 11.11
N LEU A 192 -2.07 -5.41 11.04
CA LEU A 192 -3.29 -5.11 11.78
C LEU A 192 -3.03 -5.12 13.30
N VAL A 193 -2.48 -6.21 13.84
CA VAL A 193 -2.28 -6.40 15.30
C VAL A 193 -1.40 -5.30 15.91
N TYR A 194 -0.32 -4.88 15.25
CA TYR A 194 0.56 -3.83 15.76
C TYR A 194 0.04 -2.38 15.53
N ASN A 195 -1.04 -2.19 14.77
CA ASN A 195 -1.60 -0.86 14.46
C ASN A 195 -3.12 -0.79 14.71
N PHE A 196 -3.64 -1.64 15.61
CA PHE A 196 -5.06 -1.72 15.92
C PHE A 196 -5.47 -0.74 17.05
N GLY A 197 -6.67 -0.18 16.95
CA GLY A 197 -7.28 0.59 18.03
C GLY A 197 -6.70 1.98 18.25
N SER A 198 -6.52 2.36 19.52
CA SER A 198 -6.01 3.66 19.97
C SER A 198 -5.45 3.59 21.39
N ARG A 199 -5.10 4.76 21.97
CA ARG A 199 -4.67 4.92 23.38
C ARG A 199 -5.61 4.28 24.41
N LEU A 200 -6.88 4.04 24.06
CA LEU A 200 -7.87 3.38 24.91
C LEU A 200 -7.70 1.85 24.94
N THR A 201 -7.08 1.26 23.92
CA THR A 201 -6.84 -0.19 23.80
C THR A 201 -5.39 -0.59 24.04
N ASP A 202 -4.43 0.35 24.04
CA ASP A 202 -3.00 0.08 24.27
C ASP A 202 -2.70 -0.68 25.58
N ALA A 203 -3.57 -0.54 26.59
CA ALA A 203 -3.45 -1.21 27.88
C ALA A 203 -4.11 -2.60 27.96
N TYR A 204 -4.71 -3.10 26.87
CA TYR A 204 -5.44 -4.37 26.84
C TYR A 204 -4.54 -5.58 27.17
N LYS A 205 -5.03 -6.45 28.05
CA LYS A 205 -4.44 -7.77 28.33
C LYS A 205 -5.53 -8.84 28.32
N PRO A 206 -5.33 -9.99 27.65
CA PRO A 206 -6.28 -11.11 27.70
C PRO A 206 -6.53 -11.68 29.11
N ALA A 207 -5.65 -11.43 30.08
CA ALA A 207 -5.81 -11.86 31.47
C ALA A 207 -6.75 -10.95 32.29
N ASP A 208 -7.04 -9.74 31.81
CA ASP A 208 -7.88 -8.75 32.51
C ASP A 208 -9.36 -8.83 32.05
N ASP A 209 -9.76 -9.90 31.34
CA ASP A 209 -11.12 -10.12 30.84
C ASP A 209 -12.11 -10.47 31.98
N PRO A 210 -13.18 -9.67 32.22
CA PRO A 210 -14.18 -9.95 33.25
C PRO A 210 -14.91 -11.30 33.10
N ALA A 211 -14.95 -11.88 31.89
CA ALA A 211 -15.54 -13.20 31.67
C ALA A 211 -14.73 -14.36 32.27
N LEU A 212 -13.51 -14.10 32.75
CA LEU A 212 -12.70 -15.08 33.50
C LEU A 212 -13.17 -15.23 34.95
N SER A 213 -13.82 -14.20 35.52
CA SER A 213 -14.34 -14.21 36.89
C SER A 213 -15.87 -14.32 36.97
N ASP A 214 -16.62 -13.75 36.02
CA ASP A 214 -18.08 -13.91 35.95
C ASP A 214 -18.52 -15.08 35.04
N LEU A 215 -18.97 -16.16 35.68
CA LEU A 215 -19.53 -17.34 35.01
C LEU A 215 -20.84 -17.05 34.26
N SER A 216 -21.61 -16.03 34.66
CA SER A 216 -22.84 -15.60 33.99
C SER A 216 -22.53 -14.94 32.66
N LEU A 217 -21.64 -13.94 32.66
CA LEU A 217 -21.07 -13.33 31.46
C LEU A 217 -20.42 -14.38 30.55
N LEU A 218 -19.59 -15.29 31.09
CA LEU A 218 -18.97 -16.36 30.31
C LEU A 218 -20.00 -17.26 29.62
N LYS A 219 -21.07 -17.66 30.33
CA LYS A 219 -22.17 -18.44 29.75
C LYS A 219 -22.90 -17.66 28.64
N LYS A 220 -23.14 -16.37 28.85
CA LYS A 220 -23.76 -15.49 27.84
C LYS A 220 -22.88 -15.32 26.61
N LEU A 221 -21.57 -15.13 26.77
CA LEU A 221 -20.63 -15.02 25.66
C LEU A 221 -20.49 -16.32 24.86
N ARG A 222 -20.54 -17.49 25.50
CA ARG A 222 -20.60 -18.80 24.80
C ARG A 222 -21.84 -18.92 23.92
N SER A 223 -23.03 -18.61 24.46
CA SER A 223 -24.27 -18.60 23.68
C SER A 223 -24.25 -17.57 22.54
N ASN A 224 -23.70 -16.37 22.79
CA ASN A 224 -23.50 -15.37 21.73
C ASN A 224 -22.56 -15.88 20.62
N ARG A 225 -21.52 -16.66 20.96
CA ARG A 225 -20.58 -17.26 20.00
C ARG A 225 -21.22 -18.34 19.13
N GLU A 226 -22.07 -19.19 19.70
CA GLU A 226 -22.86 -20.19 18.97
C GLU A 226 -23.76 -19.50 17.94
N VAL A 227 -24.52 -18.49 18.35
CA VAL A 227 -25.38 -17.70 17.45
C VAL A 227 -24.55 -16.99 16.38
N ALA A 228 -23.41 -16.39 16.72
CA ALA A 228 -22.54 -15.73 15.75
C ALA A 228 -21.97 -16.69 14.70
N LEU A 229 -21.64 -17.93 15.08
CA LEU A 229 -21.19 -18.96 14.13
C LEU A 229 -22.33 -19.38 13.17
N SER A 230 -23.53 -19.66 13.68
CA SER A 230 -24.69 -19.97 12.85
C SER A 230 -24.99 -18.84 11.86
N ARG A 231 -25.04 -17.59 12.33
CA ARG A 231 -25.38 -16.43 11.49
C ARG A 231 -24.38 -16.18 10.35
N LEU A 232 -23.10 -16.50 10.55
CA LEU A 232 -22.09 -16.42 9.48
C LEU A 232 -22.31 -17.53 8.43
N ASP A 233 -22.51 -18.77 8.88
CA ASP A 233 -22.79 -19.93 8.02
C ASP A 233 -24.12 -19.78 7.25
N ASP A 234 -25.18 -19.29 7.90
CA ASP A 234 -26.47 -18.96 7.30
C ASP A 234 -26.32 -17.99 6.12
N VAL A 235 -25.47 -16.96 6.27
CA VAL A 235 -25.21 -15.96 5.21
C VAL A 235 -24.43 -16.57 4.06
N ILE A 236 -23.38 -17.35 4.33
CA ILE A 236 -22.61 -18.03 3.28
C ILE A 236 -23.50 -19.00 2.49
N LYS A 237 -24.26 -19.85 3.17
CA LYS A 237 -25.22 -20.79 2.55
C LYS A 237 -26.28 -20.05 1.72
N LYS A 238 -26.85 -18.96 2.25
CA LYS A 238 -27.85 -18.15 1.55
C LYS A 238 -27.33 -17.55 0.23
N TYR A 239 -26.05 -17.21 0.15
CA TYR A 239 -25.46 -16.69 -1.10
C TYR A 239 -24.95 -17.79 -2.04
N ALA A 240 -24.51 -18.94 -1.51
CA ALA A 240 -24.20 -20.13 -2.32
C ALA A 240 -25.44 -20.65 -3.06
N VAL A 241 -26.53 -20.93 -2.34
CA VAL A 241 -27.80 -21.41 -2.94
C VAL A 241 -28.33 -20.43 -3.99
N LYS A 242 -28.23 -19.11 -3.73
CA LYS A 242 -28.59 -18.09 -4.72
C LYS A 242 -27.74 -18.10 -5.98
N GLN A 243 -26.47 -18.49 -5.89
CA GLN A 243 -25.63 -18.67 -7.06
C GLN A 243 -26.11 -19.89 -7.86
N ASP A 244 -26.29 -21.03 -7.20
CA ASP A 244 -26.79 -22.28 -7.80
C ASP A 244 -28.15 -22.07 -8.51
N ASP A 245 -29.10 -21.41 -7.84
CA ASP A 245 -30.42 -21.03 -8.40
C ASP A 245 -30.29 -20.16 -9.66
N THR A 246 -29.30 -19.26 -9.68
CA THR A 246 -29.08 -18.34 -10.81
C THR A 246 -28.41 -19.06 -11.99
N GLU A 247 -27.44 -19.93 -11.72
CA GLU A 247 -26.77 -20.74 -12.73
C GLU A 247 -27.72 -21.76 -13.37
N GLU A 248 -28.66 -22.34 -12.62
CA GLU A 248 -29.72 -23.20 -13.17
C GLU A 248 -30.73 -22.40 -14.00
N GLN A 249 -31.17 -21.22 -13.54
CA GLN A 249 -32.04 -20.35 -14.35
C GLN A 249 -31.37 -19.91 -15.66
N GLU A 250 -30.07 -19.63 -15.64
CA GLU A 250 -29.32 -19.39 -16.87
C GLU A 250 -29.22 -20.63 -17.75
N ARG A 251 -29.03 -21.82 -17.18
CA ARG A 251 -29.00 -23.09 -17.94
C ARG A 251 -30.33 -23.33 -18.65
N ILE A 252 -31.46 -23.17 -17.96
CA ILE A 252 -32.81 -23.30 -18.53
C ILE A 252 -33.00 -22.31 -19.68
N ARG A 253 -32.69 -21.02 -19.47
CA ARG A 253 -32.79 -19.98 -20.53
C ARG A 253 -31.93 -20.29 -21.76
N ARG A 254 -30.73 -20.84 -21.57
CA ARG A 254 -29.84 -21.27 -22.68
C ARG A 254 -30.43 -22.47 -23.44
N LEU A 255 -31.06 -23.42 -22.75
CA LEU A 255 -31.75 -24.55 -23.37
C LEU A 255 -33.00 -24.09 -24.16
N GLU A 256 -33.84 -23.23 -23.60
CA GLU A 256 -35.00 -22.65 -24.28
C GLU A 256 -34.62 -21.89 -25.56
N LYS A 257 -33.53 -21.11 -25.51
CA LYS A 257 -33.03 -20.39 -26.68
C LYS A 257 -32.55 -21.35 -27.76
N ASN A 258 -31.75 -22.36 -27.39
CA ASN A 258 -31.23 -23.35 -28.33
C ASN A 258 -32.32 -24.27 -28.92
N GLY A 259 -33.46 -24.44 -28.23
CA GLY A 259 -34.65 -25.08 -28.78
C GLY A 259 -35.27 -24.24 -29.90
N LYS A 260 -35.54 -22.96 -29.63
CA LYS A 260 -36.17 -22.02 -30.58
C LYS A 260 -35.32 -21.74 -31.83
N GLU A 261 -34.01 -21.95 -31.78
CA GLU A 261 -33.14 -21.88 -32.96
C GLU A 261 -33.20 -23.13 -33.85
N LYS A 262 -33.69 -24.28 -33.35
CA LYS A 262 -33.91 -25.52 -34.12
C LYS A 262 -35.31 -25.62 -34.76
N GLU A 263 -36.26 -24.81 -34.32
CA GLU A 263 -37.65 -24.81 -34.81
C GLU A 263 -37.91 -23.81 -35.97
N LYS A 264 -36.85 -23.29 -36.61
CA LYS A 264 -36.97 -22.52 -37.86
C LYS A 264 -36.94 -23.48 -39.07
N PRO A 265 -38.04 -23.65 -39.83
CA PRO A 265 -38.04 -24.50 -41.02
C PRO A 265 -37.29 -23.84 -42.19
N GLU A 266 -36.61 -24.67 -42.99
CA GLU A 266 -36.21 -24.29 -44.35
C GLU A 266 -37.41 -24.43 -45.31
N GLU A 267 -38.12 -23.33 -45.59
CA GLU A 267 -39.04 -23.25 -46.72
C GLU A 267 -38.71 -22.02 -47.57
N GLY A 268 -38.35 -22.23 -48.85
CA GLY A 268 -37.86 -21.13 -49.69
C GLY A 268 -37.47 -21.41 -51.15
N LYS A 269 -37.78 -22.59 -51.72
CA LYS A 269 -37.60 -22.87 -53.15
C LYS A 269 -38.78 -23.62 -53.77
N GLN A 270 -39.84 -22.88 -54.08
CA GLN A 270 -40.89 -23.36 -54.99
C GLN A 270 -40.35 -23.34 -56.43
N THR A 271 -40.33 -24.49 -57.10
CA THR A 271 -40.14 -24.58 -58.55
C THR A 271 -41.50 -24.63 -59.24
N SER A 272 -41.91 -23.53 -59.85
CA SER A 272 -43.13 -23.47 -60.67
C SER A 272 -42.97 -24.32 -61.93
N GLN A 273 -43.90 -25.24 -62.18
CA GLN A 273 -44.01 -25.95 -63.46
C GLN A 273 -44.42 -25.00 -64.58
N VAL A 274 -43.95 -25.27 -65.80
CA VAL A 274 -44.60 -24.88 -67.06
C VAL A 274 -44.57 -26.11 -67.97
N ASN A 275 -45.73 -26.54 -68.46
CA ASN A 275 -45.85 -27.51 -69.54
C ASN A 275 -45.89 -26.76 -70.88
N GLY A 276 -45.24 -27.32 -71.91
CA GLY A 276 -45.16 -26.76 -73.26
C GLY A 276 -44.18 -27.56 -74.11
#